data_AF-A0A9W8BED2-F1
#
_entry.id   AF-A0A9W8BED2-F1
#
_cell.length_a   1.000
_cell.length_b   1.000
_cell.length_c   1.000
_cell.angle_alpha   90.00
_cell.angle_beta   90.00
_cell.angle_gamma   90.00
#
_symmetry.space_group_name_H-M   'P 1'
#
loop_
_entity.id
_entity.type
_entity.pdbx_description
1 polymer ?
#
loop_
_entity_poly.entity_id
_entity_poly.type
_entity_poly.pdbx_seq_one_letter_code
_entity_poly.pdbx_strand_id
1 'polypeptide(L)'
;MARDAIRKEQVHMEGFLYKKAGGGASKAWNKRWCVLRSQALLIYKRFSEDKLKRAIRADEITEIRPVERRNHSFVFEVETPGRSFYFEASSEQELNTWLTQLKSVVADINHNSTGSASSNRPSAESCHAPQHHYQVNDAAARLHFATASKATLKSPTEDVPDAFMSLPSASGHRGHAAAAATAGKPAISLFAAHGKPTS
;
A
#
# COMPACT_ATOMS: atom_id res chain seq x y z
N MET A 1 -30.99 8.57 -12.31
CA MET A 1 -30.92 7.42 -13.24
C MET A 1 -29.53 6.78 -13.24
N ALA A 2 -28.45 7.45 -13.66
CA ALA A 2 -27.11 6.81 -13.70
C ALA A 2 -26.52 6.42 -12.31
N ARG A 3 -26.76 7.22 -11.26
CA ARG A 3 -26.25 6.94 -9.90
C ARG A 3 -26.89 5.71 -9.26
N ASP A 4 -28.13 5.41 -9.60
CA ASP A 4 -28.89 4.29 -9.05
C ASP A 4 -28.50 2.96 -9.73
N ALA A 5 -28.12 3.02 -11.00
CA ALA A 5 -27.60 1.86 -11.74
C ALA A 5 -26.31 1.32 -11.10
N ILE A 6 -25.34 2.19 -10.80
CA ILE A 6 -24.05 1.80 -10.21
C ILE A 6 -24.25 1.13 -8.84
N ARG A 7 -25.25 1.55 -8.05
CA ARG A 7 -25.54 0.94 -6.74
C ARG A 7 -26.03 -0.51 -6.83
N LYS A 8 -26.58 -0.92 -7.98
CA LYS A 8 -27.12 -2.28 -8.19
C LYS A 8 -26.10 -3.25 -8.80
N GLU A 9 -24.93 -2.76 -9.24
CA GLU A 9 -23.87 -3.59 -9.85
C GLU A 9 -23.18 -4.51 -8.84
N GLN A 10 -22.50 -5.55 -9.31
CA GLN A 10 -21.69 -6.44 -8.46
C GLN A 10 -20.59 -5.65 -7.72
N VAL A 11 -20.40 -5.99 -6.44
CA VAL A 11 -19.27 -5.49 -5.63
C VAL A 11 -18.10 -6.43 -5.79
N HIS A 12 -16.96 -5.91 -6.26
CA HIS A 12 -15.71 -6.66 -6.42
C HIS A 12 -14.86 -6.63 -5.16
N MET A 13 -14.94 -5.54 -4.40
CA MET A 13 -14.23 -5.36 -3.15
C MET A 13 -14.88 -4.25 -2.33
N GLU A 14 -14.90 -4.39 -1.02
CA GLU A 14 -15.32 -3.33 -0.11
C GLU A 14 -14.51 -3.36 1.19
N GLY A 15 -14.32 -2.19 1.79
CA GLY A 15 -13.46 -2.09 2.96
C GLY A 15 -13.28 -0.65 3.46
N PHE A 16 -12.73 -0.53 4.67
CA PHE A 16 -12.36 0.78 5.20
C PHE A 16 -10.94 1.14 4.79
N LEU A 17 -10.80 2.28 4.12
CA LEU A 17 -9.51 2.86 3.77
C LEU A 17 -9.34 4.23 4.42
N TYR A 18 -8.11 4.59 4.76
CA TYR A 18 -7.78 5.96 5.13
C TYR A 18 -7.50 6.76 3.87
N LYS A 19 -8.42 7.68 3.54
CA LYS A 19 -8.28 8.53 2.37
C LYS A 19 -7.67 9.86 2.76
N LYS A 20 -6.62 10.29 2.05
CA LYS A 20 -6.10 11.66 2.19
C LYS A 20 -7.16 12.69 1.80
N ALA A 21 -7.38 13.69 2.66
CA ALA A 21 -8.20 14.85 2.32
C ALA A 21 -7.62 15.50 1.06
N GLY A 22 -8.47 15.94 0.14
CA GLY A 22 -7.95 16.71 -1.00
C GLY A 22 -8.54 18.10 -1.01
N GLY A 23 -7.63 19.05 -0.98
CA GLY A 23 -7.83 20.47 -0.74
C GLY A 23 -6.67 20.99 0.11
N GLY A 24 -5.86 21.88 -0.47
CA GLY A 24 -4.87 22.71 0.22
C GLY A 24 -3.91 22.00 1.19
N ALA A 25 -3.46 22.74 2.20
CA ALA A 25 -2.45 22.35 3.19
C ALA A 25 -2.88 21.23 4.17
N SER A 26 -4.09 20.67 4.02
CA SER A 26 -4.59 19.64 4.94
C SER A 26 -3.89 18.31 4.67
N LYS A 27 -3.11 17.86 5.65
CA LYS A 27 -2.47 16.53 5.65
C LYS A 27 -3.35 15.46 6.31
N ALA A 28 -4.63 15.74 6.53
CA ALA A 28 -5.51 14.84 7.25
C ALA A 28 -5.86 13.58 6.44
N TRP A 29 -5.81 12.43 7.08
CA TRP A 29 -6.27 11.14 6.57
C TRP A 29 -7.57 10.77 7.26
N ASN A 30 -8.59 10.44 6.47
CA ASN A 30 -9.92 10.18 6.97
C ASN A 30 -10.32 8.75 6.66
N LYS A 31 -10.77 8.01 7.68
CA LYS A 31 -11.40 6.70 7.46
C LYS A 31 -12.65 6.86 6.61
N ARG A 32 -12.74 6.10 5.52
CA ARG A 32 -13.85 6.08 4.56
C ARG A 32 -14.18 4.65 4.20
N TRP A 33 -15.46 4.38 4.03
CA TRP A 33 -15.91 3.09 3.51
C TRP A 33 -15.86 3.17 1.99
N CYS A 34 -15.06 2.32 1.39
CA CYS A 34 -14.84 2.25 -0.04
C CYS A 34 -15.48 0.99 -0.60
N VAL A 35 -16.14 1.10 -1.74
CA VAL A 35 -16.81 -0.01 -2.43
C VAL A 35 -16.43 0.06 -3.89
N LEU A 36 -15.67 -0.93 -4.36
CA LEU A 36 -15.32 -1.10 -5.76
C LEU A 36 -16.40 -1.92 -6.47
N ARG A 37 -16.95 -1.35 -7.53
CA ARG A 37 -17.91 -1.99 -8.44
C ARG A 37 -17.37 -1.96 -9.87
N SER A 38 -18.06 -2.67 -10.77
CA SER A 38 -17.65 -2.82 -12.17
C SER A 38 -17.46 -1.49 -12.92
N GLN A 39 -18.16 -0.42 -12.54
CA GLN A 39 -18.05 0.88 -13.22
C GLN A 39 -17.35 1.97 -12.40
N ALA A 40 -17.19 1.81 -11.08
CA ALA A 40 -16.68 2.87 -10.24
C ALA A 40 -16.18 2.41 -8.86
N LEU A 41 -15.23 3.16 -8.32
CA LEU A 41 -14.88 3.15 -6.90
C LEU A 41 -15.74 4.19 -6.15
N LEU A 42 -16.63 3.70 -5.30
CA LEU A 42 -17.54 4.50 -4.49
C LEU A 42 -16.97 4.74 -3.09
N ILE A 43 -17.10 5.97 -2.60
CA ILE A 43 -16.54 6.39 -1.31
C ILE A 43 -17.65 7.00 -0.44
N TYR A 44 -17.83 6.42 0.73
CA TYR A 44 -18.81 6.80 1.74
C TYR A 44 -18.11 7.26 3.03
N LYS A 45 -18.81 8.03 3.86
CA LYS A 45 -18.27 8.48 5.15
C LYS A 45 -18.29 7.35 6.19
N ARG A 46 -19.34 6.52 6.19
CA ARG A 46 -19.53 5.34 7.06
C ARG A 46 -20.28 4.26 6.29
N PHE A 47 -20.27 3.04 6.84
CA PHE A 47 -20.95 1.86 6.29
C PHE A 47 -22.47 2.04 6.13
N SER A 48 -23.13 2.68 7.12
CA SER A 48 -24.60 2.86 7.14
C SER A 48 -25.10 4.15 6.48
N GLU A 49 -24.22 4.95 5.86
CA GLU A 49 -24.61 6.22 5.24
C GLU A 49 -24.86 6.02 3.75
N ASP A 50 -26.12 6.10 3.30
CA ASP A 50 -26.48 6.03 1.87
C ASP A 50 -25.93 7.19 1.03
N LYS A 51 -25.46 8.25 1.69
CA LYS A 51 -24.95 9.44 1.01
C LYS A 51 -23.53 9.22 0.51
N LEU A 52 -23.45 8.83 -0.76
CA LEU A 52 -22.23 8.80 -1.55
C LEU A 52 -21.48 10.15 -1.45
N LYS A 53 -20.23 10.12 -1.00
CA LYS A 53 -19.38 11.33 -0.97
C LYS A 53 -18.71 11.56 -2.31
N ARG A 54 -18.28 10.47 -2.95
CA ARG A 54 -17.59 10.52 -4.24
C ARG A 54 -17.72 9.19 -4.96
N ALA A 55 -17.92 9.25 -6.27
CA ALA A 55 -17.63 8.16 -7.18
C ALA A 55 -16.40 8.55 -7.99
N ILE A 56 -15.46 7.63 -8.15
CA ILE A 56 -14.37 7.71 -9.14
C ILE A 56 -14.74 6.70 -10.21
N ARG A 57 -15.07 7.18 -11.41
CA ARG A 57 -15.42 6.28 -12.51
C ARG A 57 -14.19 5.50 -12.94
N ALA A 58 -14.33 4.22 -13.19
CA ALA A 58 -13.18 3.39 -13.54
C ALA A 58 -12.67 3.69 -14.97
N ASP A 59 -13.52 4.23 -15.87
CA ASP A 59 -13.08 4.79 -17.16
C ASP A 59 -12.27 6.09 -17.06
N GLU A 60 -12.34 6.80 -15.93
CA GLU A 60 -11.56 8.02 -15.68
C GLU A 60 -10.21 7.73 -15.01
N ILE A 61 -9.93 6.47 -14.64
CA ILE A 61 -8.69 6.11 -13.96
C ILE A 61 -7.58 5.94 -15.00
N THR A 62 -6.52 6.74 -14.87
CA THR A 62 -5.36 6.69 -15.78
C THR A 62 -4.29 5.73 -15.29
N GLU A 63 -4.02 5.74 -13.98
CA GLU A 63 -2.99 4.90 -13.38
C GLU A 63 -3.35 4.51 -11.94
N ILE A 64 -2.92 3.31 -11.53
CA ILE A 64 -3.04 2.82 -10.15
C ILE A 64 -1.68 2.28 -9.72
N ARG A 65 -1.06 2.90 -8.71
CA ARG A 65 0.29 2.55 -8.26
C ARG A 65 0.43 2.55 -6.74
N PRO A 66 1.22 1.62 -6.17
CA PRO A 66 1.67 1.76 -4.78
C PRO A 66 2.58 2.97 -4.66
N VAL A 67 2.48 3.69 -3.55
CA VAL A 67 3.32 4.86 -3.27
C VAL A 67 3.76 4.84 -1.80
N GLU A 68 4.99 5.24 -1.55
CA GLU A 68 5.42 5.48 -0.17
C GLU A 68 5.14 6.93 0.22
N ARG A 69 4.69 7.12 1.46
CA ARG A 69 4.41 8.44 2.02
C ARG A 69 5.04 8.52 3.40
N ARG A 70 5.64 9.66 3.70
CA ARG A 70 6.19 9.93 5.04
C ARG A 70 5.10 9.68 6.09
N ASN A 71 5.38 8.79 7.05
CA ASN A 71 4.48 8.38 8.14
C ASN A 71 3.23 7.57 7.73
N HIS A 72 3.13 7.09 6.49
CA HIS A 72 2.01 6.23 6.07
C HIS A 72 2.53 5.04 5.25
N SER A 73 2.25 3.85 5.75
CA SER A 73 2.59 2.59 5.08
C SER A 73 1.41 2.10 4.24
N PHE A 74 1.67 1.23 3.27
CA PHE A 74 0.64 0.56 2.48
C PHE A 74 -0.30 1.54 1.73
N VAL A 75 0.28 2.60 1.17
CA VAL A 75 -0.46 3.63 0.43
C VAL A 75 -0.49 3.27 -1.06
N PHE A 76 -1.65 3.47 -1.69
CA PHE A 76 -1.76 3.50 -3.14
C PHE A 76 -2.34 4.83 -3.63
N GLU A 77 -1.95 5.16 -4.85
CA GLU A 77 -2.44 6.30 -5.61
C GLU A 77 -3.33 5.81 -6.75
N VAL A 78 -4.50 6.45 -6.87
CA VAL A 78 -5.39 6.35 -8.03
C VAL A 78 -5.34 7.68 -8.75
N GLU A 79 -4.75 7.70 -9.93
CA GLU A 79 -4.62 8.88 -10.77
C GLU A 79 -5.81 9.00 -11.72
N THR A 80 -6.32 10.22 -11.85
CA THR A 80 -7.37 10.60 -12.81
C THR A 80 -6.96 11.92 -13.48
N PRO A 81 -7.48 12.27 -14.67
CA PRO A 81 -7.01 13.42 -15.44
C PRO A 81 -6.98 14.76 -14.68
N GLY A 82 -7.87 14.94 -13.70
CA GLY A 82 -7.94 16.16 -12.90
C GLY A 82 -7.44 16.04 -11.46
N ARG A 83 -7.08 14.83 -10.99
CA ARG A 83 -6.79 14.60 -9.57
C ARG A 83 -6.15 13.25 -9.27
N SER A 84 -5.17 13.25 -8.37
CA SER A 84 -4.72 12.03 -7.68
C SER A 84 -5.43 11.82 -6.34
N PHE A 85 -5.82 10.58 -6.08
CA PHE A 85 -6.40 10.14 -4.81
C PHE A 85 -5.43 9.19 -4.11
N TYR A 86 -5.21 9.43 -2.81
CA TYR A 86 -4.34 8.59 -1.99
C TYR A 86 -5.17 7.86 -0.94
N PHE A 87 -4.92 6.57 -0.83
CA PHE A 87 -5.57 5.67 0.12
C PHE A 87 -4.52 4.83 0.85
N GLU A 88 -4.66 4.73 2.15
CA GLU A 88 -3.85 3.89 3.03
C GLU A 88 -4.69 2.69 3.46
N ALA A 89 -4.14 1.50 3.24
CA ALA A 89 -4.69 0.23 3.68
C ALA A 89 -4.16 -0.16 5.06
N SER A 90 -4.85 -1.08 5.74
CA SER A 90 -4.43 -1.53 7.07
C SER A 90 -3.26 -2.51 7.05
N SER A 91 -3.02 -3.16 5.91
CA SER A 91 -1.95 -4.14 5.70
C SER A 91 -1.47 -4.16 4.25
N GLU A 92 -0.29 -4.72 4.02
CA GLU A 92 0.25 -4.97 2.69
C GLU A 92 -0.63 -5.92 1.86
N GLN A 93 -1.21 -6.93 2.48
CA GLN A 93 -2.13 -7.85 1.81
C GLN A 93 -3.38 -7.11 1.32
N GLU A 94 -3.95 -6.23 2.15
CA GLU A 94 -5.11 -5.43 1.79
C GLU A 94 -4.76 -4.46 0.64
N LEU A 95 -3.61 -3.79 0.71
CA LEU A 95 -3.09 -2.96 -0.39
C LEU A 95 -3.02 -3.76 -1.71
N ASN A 96 -2.37 -4.92 -1.71
CA ASN A 96 -2.21 -5.72 -2.93
C ASN A 96 -3.55 -6.19 -3.49
N THR A 97 -4.50 -6.53 -2.61
CA THR A 97 -5.86 -6.91 -3.02
C THR A 97 -6.56 -5.73 -3.68
N TRP A 98 -6.50 -4.53 -3.10
CA TRP A 98 -7.07 -3.32 -3.70
C TRP A 98 -6.44 -3.01 -5.06
N LEU A 99 -5.11 -3.05 -5.17
CA LEU A 99 -4.41 -2.81 -6.43
C LEU A 99 -4.84 -3.80 -7.52
N THR A 100 -4.91 -5.09 -7.18
CA THR A 100 -5.28 -6.16 -8.12
C THR A 100 -6.71 -5.98 -8.62
N GLN A 101 -7.66 -5.80 -7.70
CA GLN A 101 -9.08 -5.64 -8.06
C GLN A 101 -9.33 -4.36 -8.85
N LEU A 102 -8.72 -3.23 -8.46
CA LEU A 102 -8.86 -1.96 -9.20
C LEU A 102 -8.31 -2.08 -10.62
N LYS A 103 -7.12 -2.66 -10.79
CA LYS A 103 -6.51 -2.85 -12.11
C LYS A 103 -7.32 -3.80 -12.99
N SER A 104 -7.86 -4.88 -12.41
CA SER A 104 -8.75 -5.80 -13.13
C SER A 104 -9.97 -5.06 -13.67
N VAL A 105 -10.68 -4.29 -12.84
CA VAL A 105 -11.88 -3.55 -13.25
C VAL A 105 -11.58 -2.54 -14.36
N VAL A 106 -10.47 -1.79 -14.24
CA VAL A 106 -10.06 -0.84 -15.28
C VAL A 106 -9.73 -1.57 -16.59
N ALA A 107 -9.03 -2.71 -16.51
CA ALA A 107 -8.75 -3.54 -17.67
C ALA A 107 -10.06 -4.03 -18.31
N ASP A 108 -11.00 -4.55 -17.53
CA ASP A 108 -12.28 -5.07 -18.04
C ASP A 108 -13.09 -4.02 -18.80
N ILE A 109 -13.10 -2.77 -18.34
CA ILE A 109 -13.74 -1.65 -19.03
C ILE A 109 -13.10 -1.38 -20.39
N ASN A 110 -11.77 -1.42 -20.45
CA ASN A 110 -11.02 -1.20 -21.68
C ASN A 110 -11.27 -2.35 -22.68
N HIS A 111 -11.30 -3.60 -22.21
CA HIS A 111 -11.55 -4.77 -23.06
C HIS A 111 -13.01 -4.84 -23.54
N ASN A 112 -14.00 -4.45 -22.73
CA ASN A 112 -15.40 -4.44 -23.12
C ASN A 112 -15.72 -3.41 -24.23
N SER A 113 -14.84 -2.42 -24.44
CA SER A 113 -14.98 -1.42 -25.51
C SER A 113 -14.54 -1.94 -26.88
N THR A 114 -13.76 -3.02 -26.91
CA THR A 114 -13.34 -3.76 -28.11
C THR A 114 -14.01 -5.13 -28.09
N GLY A 115 -15.16 -5.26 -28.76
CA GLY A 115 -16.04 -6.42 -28.66
C GLY A 115 -15.35 -7.79 -28.58
N SER A 116 -15.77 -8.57 -27.59
CA SER A 116 -15.64 -10.03 -27.49
C SER A 116 -14.20 -10.59 -27.49
N ALA A 117 -13.65 -10.79 -26.29
CA ALA A 117 -12.65 -11.85 -26.06
C ALA A 117 -13.23 -12.85 -25.06
N SER A 118 -13.77 -13.93 -25.63
CA SER A 118 -14.14 -15.17 -24.97
C SER A 118 -13.16 -15.54 -23.86
N SER A 119 -13.71 -15.83 -22.68
CA SER A 119 -13.05 -16.61 -21.64
C SER A 119 -12.73 -18.00 -22.18
N ASN A 120 -11.66 -18.12 -22.96
CA ASN A 120 -10.98 -19.38 -23.22
C ASN A 120 -10.16 -19.72 -21.98
N ARG A 121 -10.86 -20.27 -20.99
CA ARG A 121 -10.27 -21.11 -19.96
C ARG A 121 -9.65 -22.31 -20.70
N PRO A 122 -8.33 -22.56 -20.67
CA PRO A 122 -7.84 -23.87 -21.08
C PRO A 122 -8.42 -24.87 -20.08
N SER A 123 -9.36 -25.67 -20.56
CA SER A 123 -9.85 -26.85 -19.88
C SER A 123 -8.65 -27.76 -19.70
N ALA A 124 -8.24 -27.97 -18.45
CA ALA A 124 -7.29 -29.01 -18.09
C ALA A 124 -7.97 -30.36 -18.35
N GLU A 125 -7.89 -30.83 -19.58
CA GLU A 125 -8.21 -32.21 -19.92
C GLU A 125 -7.08 -33.09 -19.40
N SER A 126 -7.45 -33.90 -18.42
CA SER A 126 -6.77 -35.09 -17.94
C SER A 126 -6.16 -35.92 -19.07
N CYS A 127 -4.84 -36.17 -19.01
CA CYS A 127 -4.25 -37.32 -19.66
C CYS A 127 -3.12 -37.93 -18.79
N HIS A 128 -3.47 -39.06 -18.17
CA HIS A 128 -2.63 -40.23 -17.88
C HIS A 128 -1.17 -39.99 -17.49
N ALA A 129 -0.89 -40.06 -16.19
CA ALA A 129 0.45 -40.32 -15.68
C ALA A 129 0.90 -41.75 -16.06
N PRO A 130 2.00 -41.95 -16.81
CA PRO A 130 2.60 -43.27 -16.90
C PRO A 130 3.43 -43.53 -15.63
N GLN A 131 3.04 -44.55 -14.88
CA GLN A 131 3.86 -45.13 -13.83
C GLN A 131 5.10 -45.77 -14.47
N HIS A 132 6.24 -45.08 -14.46
CA HIS A 132 7.52 -45.72 -14.80
C HIS A 132 8.16 -46.27 -13.52
N HIS A 133 7.89 -47.56 -13.34
CA HIS A 133 8.62 -48.53 -12.52
C HIS A 133 10.13 -48.22 -12.44
N TYR A 134 10.64 -48.11 -11.21
CA TYR A 134 12.07 -48.00 -10.89
C TYR A 134 12.72 -49.37 -11.13
N GLN A 135 13.68 -49.45 -12.04
CA GLN A 135 14.50 -50.64 -12.23
C GLN A 135 15.95 -50.30 -11.87
N VAL A 136 16.38 -50.87 -10.75
CA VAL A 136 17.73 -50.78 -10.21
C VAL A 136 18.62 -51.80 -10.91
N ASN A 137 19.66 -51.32 -11.61
CA ASN A 137 20.70 -52.18 -12.16
C ASN A 137 22.06 -51.74 -11.60
N ASP A 138 22.53 -52.54 -10.66
CA ASP A 138 23.83 -52.55 -10.01
C ASP A 138 24.96 -52.86 -11.02
N ALA A 139 26.10 -52.17 -10.95
CA ALA A 139 27.43 -52.73 -11.21
C ALA A 139 28.55 -51.67 -11.03
N ALA A 140 29.15 -51.70 -9.84
CA ALA A 140 30.59 -51.74 -9.60
C ALA A 140 31.54 -50.69 -10.24
N ALA A 141 32.06 -49.81 -9.37
CA ALA A 141 33.49 -49.52 -9.34
C ALA A 141 33.95 -49.47 -7.88
N ARG A 142 34.74 -50.49 -7.51
CA ARG A 142 35.22 -50.76 -6.15
C ARG A 142 36.47 -49.93 -5.84
N LEU A 143 36.49 -49.42 -4.60
CA LEU A 143 37.56 -49.40 -3.60
C LEU A 143 38.88 -48.70 -3.94
N HIS A 144 39.31 -47.78 -3.07
CA HIS A 144 40.58 -47.92 -2.35
C HIS A 144 40.48 -47.26 -0.96
N PHE A 145 40.72 -48.07 0.08
CA PHE A 145 40.85 -47.70 1.49
C PHE A 145 42.29 -47.26 1.80
N ALA A 146 42.45 -46.40 2.82
CA ALA A 146 43.60 -46.21 3.73
C ALA A 146 43.93 -44.72 3.89
N THR A 147 44.41 -44.19 5.00
CA THR A 147 44.51 -44.59 6.41
C THR A 147 44.82 -43.27 7.14
N ALA A 148 44.53 -43.21 8.44
CA ALA A 148 44.59 -42.01 9.27
C ALA A 148 45.95 -41.30 9.29
N SER A 149 45.94 -39.98 9.55
CA SER A 149 46.94 -39.32 10.40
C SER A 149 46.47 -37.96 10.93
N LYS A 150 46.93 -37.71 12.16
CA LYS A 150 46.60 -36.67 13.14
C LYS A 150 47.60 -35.51 13.05
N ALA A 151 47.13 -34.26 13.13
CA ALA A 151 47.85 -33.07 13.62
C ALA A 151 46.82 -31.92 13.74
N THR A 152 46.48 -31.30 14.88
CA THR A 152 47.26 -30.55 15.89
C THR A 152 47.59 -29.11 15.45
N LEU A 153 47.15 -28.14 16.29
CA LEU A 153 47.51 -26.69 16.40
C LEU A 153 46.88 -25.74 15.36
N LYS A 154 46.47 -24.49 15.65
CA LYS A 154 46.38 -23.63 16.85
C LYS A 154 45.57 -22.38 16.45
N SER A 155 44.72 -21.84 17.32
CA SER A 155 44.05 -20.54 17.12
C SER A 155 45.06 -19.37 17.12
N PRO A 156 44.81 -18.30 16.37
CA PRO A 156 45.28 -16.97 16.73
C PRO A 156 44.11 -16.10 17.20
N THR A 157 44.29 -15.59 18.42
CA THR A 157 43.55 -14.52 19.10
C THR A 157 43.79 -13.19 18.39
N GLU A 158 42.72 -12.45 18.08
CA GLU A 158 42.83 -11.06 17.64
C GLU A 158 43.15 -10.15 18.83
N ASP A 159 44.12 -9.29 18.59
CA ASP A 159 44.83 -8.40 19.50
C ASP A 159 43.98 -7.16 19.83
N VAL A 160 43.68 -6.95 21.11
CA VAL A 160 43.10 -5.71 21.63
C VAL A 160 44.23 -4.85 22.21
N PRO A 161 44.53 -3.66 21.67
CA PRO A 161 45.47 -2.76 22.32
C PRO A 161 44.79 -2.03 23.49
N ASP A 162 45.20 -2.43 24.69
CA ASP A 162 45.07 -1.70 25.95
C ASP A 162 46.11 -0.56 25.96
N ALA A 163 45.64 0.70 25.92
CA ALA A 163 46.45 1.86 26.27
C ALA A 163 45.62 2.85 27.09
N PHE A 164 45.55 2.54 28.37
CA PHE A 164 45.53 3.46 29.52
C PHE A 164 46.19 4.82 29.23
N MET A 165 45.50 5.92 29.52
CA MET A 165 46.05 7.09 30.21
C MET A 165 44.92 8.03 30.68
N SER A 166 44.61 7.90 31.97
CA SER A 166 44.25 8.92 32.97
C SER A 166 43.51 10.23 32.61
N LEU A 167 42.40 10.41 33.34
CA LEU A 167 41.64 11.64 33.65
C LEU A 167 42.52 12.79 34.21
N PRO A 168 42.02 14.05 34.20
CA PRO A 168 41.25 14.51 35.37
C PRO A 168 40.03 15.42 35.07
N SER A 169 38.99 15.20 35.89
CA SER A 169 38.05 16.13 36.53
C SER A 169 37.86 17.56 35.99
N ALA A 170 36.62 17.89 35.60
CA ALA A 170 36.04 19.20 35.86
C ALA A 170 34.50 19.12 36.00
N SER A 171 34.07 19.52 37.20
CA SER A 171 32.71 19.78 37.67
C SER A 171 31.98 20.83 36.80
N GLY A 172 30.65 20.76 36.67
CA GLY A 172 29.90 21.91 36.16
C GLY A 172 28.45 21.72 35.73
N HIS A 173 27.54 21.78 36.70
CA HIS A 173 26.22 22.42 36.62
C HIS A 173 25.13 21.91 35.65
N ARG A 174 24.25 21.12 36.29
CA ARG A 174 22.77 21.14 36.23
C ARG A 174 22.17 22.51 35.84
N GLY A 175 21.28 22.50 34.85
CA GLY A 175 20.40 23.62 34.51
C GLY A 175 19.13 23.15 33.80
N HIS A 176 18.03 23.05 34.55
CA HIS A 176 16.65 23.00 34.08
C HIS A 176 16.22 24.32 33.41
N ALA A 177 15.28 24.26 32.46
CA ALA A 177 14.10 25.15 32.26
C ALA A 177 13.73 25.16 30.77
N ALA A 178 12.60 24.57 30.35
CA ALA A 178 11.22 25.05 30.50
C ALA A 178 10.85 26.22 29.56
N ALA A 179 10.00 25.88 28.59
CA ALA A 179 8.81 26.58 28.12
C ALA A 179 8.79 28.12 28.07
N ALA A 180 8.54 28.66 26.87
CA ALA A 180 7.63 29.79 26.71
C ALA A 180 6.98 29.74 25.32
N ALA A 181 5.72 29.30 25.31
CA ALA A 181 4.76 29.58 24.26
C ALA A 181 4.17 30.99 24.47
N THR A 182 4.01 31.76 23.39
CA THR A 182 3.00 32.81 23.27
C THR A 182 2.84 33.08 21.77
N ALA A 183 1.79 32.60 21.10
CA ALA A 183 0.44 33.16 21.03
C ALA A 183 0.43 34.59 20.48
N GLY A 184 0.17 34.71 19.17
CA GLY A 184 0.09 35.98 18.46
C GLY A 184 -0.84 35.92 17.23
N LYS A 185 -2.12 35.64 17.47
CA LYS A 185 -3.26 36.02 16.61
C LYS A 185 -4.45 36.20 17.55
N PRO A 186 -5.17 37.34 17.50
CA PRO A 186 -6.26 37.41 16.53
C PRO A 186 -6.59 38.84 16.02
N ALA A 187 -7.14 38.94 14.81
CA ALA A 187 -8.11 39.99 14.47
C ALA A 187 -8.92 39.54 13.25
N ILE A 188 -10.08 38.98 13.52
CA ILE A 188 -11.22 38.97 12.60
C ILE A 188 -11.93 40.31 12.85
N SER A 189 -12.10 41.12 11.82
CA SER A 189 -13.17 42.13 11.80
C SER A 189 -13.96 41.99 10.51
N LEU A 190 -15.15 41.45 10.72
CA LEU A 190 -16.33 41.46 9.90
C LEU A 190 -17.00 42.84 10.07
N PHE A 191 -17.34 43.56 8.99
CA PHE A 191 -18.71 44.08 8.73
C PHE A 191 -18.78 45.04 7.53
N ALA A 192 -19.94 44.94 6.86
CA ALA A 192 -20.68 45.97 6.10
C ALA A 192 -20.08 46.52 4.79
N ALA A 193 -20.82 46.36 3.69
CA ALA A 193 -21.75 47.40 3.23
C ALA A 193 -22.59 46.93 2.03
N HIS A 194 -23.87 47.27 2.08
CA HIS A 194 -24.87 47.09 1.04
C HIS A 194 -24.56 47.92 -0.21
N GLY A 195 -24.90 47.39 -1.39
CA GLY A 195 -24.94 48.17 -2.63
C GLY A 195 -25.60 47.41 -3.77
N LYS A 196 -26.94 47.31 -3.77
CA LYS A 196 -27.70 47.17 -5.02
C LYS A 196 -28.05 48.59 -5.49
N PRO A 197 -27.69 49.01 -6.70
CA PRO A 197 -28.45 50.04 -7.38
C PRO A 197 -29.63 49.38 -8.11
N THR A 198 -30.81 49.92 -7.84
CA THR A 198 -32.01 49.77 -8.67
C THR A 198 -31.94 50.73 -9.86
N SER A 199 -32.49 50.26 -10.98
CA SER A 199 -32.88 50.94 -12.21
C SER A 199 -31.89 50.87 -13.36
#